data_AF-A0A524PRL5-F1
#
_entry.id   AF-A0A524PRL5-F1
#
_cell.length_a   1.000
_cell.length_b   1.000
_cell.length_c   1.000
_cell.angle_alpha   90.00
_cell.angle_beta   90.00
_cell.angle_gamma   90.00
#
_symmetry.space_group_name_H-M   'P 1'
#
loop_
_entity.id
_entity.type
_entity.pdbx_description
1 polymer ?
#
loop_
_entity_poly.entity_id
_entity_poly.type
_entity_poly.pdbx_seq_one_letter_code
_entity_poly.pdbx_strand_id
1 'polypeptide(L)'
;IYHLLKETVADVYIMSGDILDIPFYSLEQSMEYSDIQNIFHAMRRESGSDGHNLEEYVEGLLREGRLNDYLDRKARYYLAESVAAKEIMEKKYRILENIFSTEKNSKIVTIPGNYDMDLGGTALSDRDLHMKTLRTEGVLFAGYGGAGVRTPGFPESYLVPYRGTAKRDVDSELYRFLEAERPDIIVAHQPAHGVLDAISYLGSWGSPALRTYCDSHPVLACLTGHVHENWGLRFVEGTLYMNPSNFGEVMTPQGEISEGGFFFEIHLEGGEMPVVLFKKIVEYRIYDIAEYVRKGDAYEETVFDRSRYDALRRISVVDDNIERYNQIPELKVFRDIRNFFRIHQTKQTEERIVNLEEALAALGNLAGHIALDLVGSVNMGMALDSSDVDAVLYLRGRESCGEDYESCDFAKVVEGRIRDYLSDRHGFQIIDFINLDVVEESIRRVRIDCDMTQRFSVYRSFCRPINYRIVAPVEDLLNANIAFRMQAEENMRSYLRVLGSTWDIKKSFEKYVVRLRGMGVHIPEQMLKRIETLLQKNL
;
A
#
# COMPACT_ATOMS: atom_id res chain seq x y z
N ILE A 1 0.02 0.71 -5.59
CA ILE A 1 -1.31 0.13 -5.25
C ILE A 1 -1.48 -1.29 -5.79
N TYR A 2 -1.34 -1.56 -7.10
CA TYR A 2 -1.49 -2.92 -7.64
C TYR A 2 -0.62 -3.98 -6.92
N HIS A 3 0.62 -3.65 -6.57
CA HIS A 3 1.46 -4.53 -5.77
C HIS A 3 0.98 -4.70 -4.33
N LEU A 4 0.46 -3.63 -3.71
CA LEU A 4 -0.10 -3.67 -2.36
C LEU A 4 -1.21 -4.73 -2.29
N LEU A 5 -2.22 -4.62 -3.15
CA LEU A 5 -3.37 -5.54 -3.19
C LEU A 5 -2.97 -7.01 -3.36
N LYS A 6 -1.84 -7.29 -4.02
CA LYS A 6 -1.34 -8.66 -4.20
C LYS A 6 -0.58 -9.19 -3.00
N GLU A 7 0.15 -8.33 -2.33
CA GLU A 7 1.05 -8.71 -1.24
C GLU A 7 0.33 -8.72 0.11
N THR A 8 -0.77 -7.99 0.25
CA THR A 8 -1.60 -7.91 1.47
C THR A 8 -2.91 -8.68 1.32
N VAL A 9 -3.59 -8.90 2.45
CA VAL A 9 -4.95 -9.43 2.53
C VAL A 9 -5.70 -8.55 3.54
N ALA A 10 -6.91 -8.10 3.20
CA ALA A 10 -7.72 -7.28 4.09
C ALA A 10 -9.21 -7.43 3.73
N ASP A 11 -10.11 -7.23 4.69
CA ASP A 11 -11.56 -7.17 4.40
C ASP A 11 -11.93 -5.87 3.68
N VAL A 12 -11.25 -4.78 4.02
CA VAL A 12 -11.48 -3.44 3.49
C VAL A 12 -10.15 -2.74 3.19
N TYR A 13 -10.00 -2.24 1.98
CA TYR A 13 -8.97 -1.27 1.63
C TYR A 13 -9.58 0.13 1.54
N ILE A 14 -8.92 1.09 2.19
CA ILE A 14 -9.34 2.49 2.22
C ILE A 14 -8.25 3.32 1.54
N MET A 15 -8.58 3.92 0.39
CA MET A 15 -7.70 4.82 -0.36
C MET A 15 -8.10 6.26 -0.06
N SER A 16 -7.28 6.94 0.76
CA SER A 16 -7.65 8.22 1.37
C SER A 16 -6.99 9.41 0.71
N GLY A 17 -7.69 9.98 -0.28
CA GLY A 17 -7.36 11.24 -0.93
C GLY A 17 -6.06 11.27 -1.74
N ASP A 18 -5.91 12.35 -2.51
CA ASP A 18 -4.83 12.61 -3.46
C ASP A 18 -4.49 11.34 -4.26
N ILE A 19 -5.55 10.72 -4.80
CA ILE A 19 -5.49 9.46 -5.53
C ILE A 19 -4.66 9.65 -6.81
N LEU A 20 -4.74 10.84 -7.40
CA LEU A 20 -3.91 11.28 -8.51
C LEU A 20 -2.80 12.23 -8.04
N ASP A 21 -1.68 12.17 -8.75
CA ASP A 21 -0.49 12.99 -8.54
C ASP A 21 -0.64 14.40 -9.13
N ILE A 22 -1.00 14.45 -10.42
CA ILE A 22 -1.23 15.68 -11.18
C ILE A 22 -2.38 15.46 -12.17
N PRO A 23 -3.17 16.50 -12.49
CA PRO A 23 -4.28 16.38 -13.43
C PRO A 23 -3.84 16.42 -14.91
N PHE A 24 -2.52 16.47 -15.17
CA PHE A 24 -1.92 16.58 -16.51
C PHE A 24 -1.00 15.40 -16.86
N TYR A 25 -0.49 15.37 -18.09
CA TYR A 25 0.49 14.34 -18.52
C TYR A 25 1.92 14.65 -18.09
N SER A 26 2.25 15.92 -17.86
CA SER A 26 3.60 16.34 -17.48
C SER A 26 3.58 17.43 -16.40
N LEU A 27 4.66 17.48 -15.63
CA LEU A 27 4.89 18.54 -14.65
C LEU A 27 5.01 19.91 -15.32
N GLU A 28 5.65 20.00 -16.49
CA GLU A 28 5.79 21.24 -17.26
C GLU A 28 4.43 21.84 -17.62
N GLN A 29 3.50 21.02 -18.09
CA GLN A 29 2.13 21.45 -18.40
C GLN A 29 1.41 21.92 -17.15
N SER A 30 1.57 21.21 -16.03
CA SER A 30 1.01 21.59 -14.72
C SER A 30 1.54 22.94 -14.24
N MET A 31 2.84 23.21 -14.43
CA MET A 31 3.48 24.48 -14.06
C MET A 31 2.97 25.63 -14.94
N GLU A 32 2.94 25.45 -16.26
CA GLU A 32 2.42 26.47 -17.18
C GLU A 32 0.95 26.80 -16.89
N TYR A 33 0.14 25.76 -16.64
CA TYR A 33 -1.25 25.93 -16.24
C TYR A 33 -1.36 26.72 -14.93
N SER A 34 -0.57 26.39 -13.91
CA SER A 34 -0.56 27.08 -12.62
C SER A 34 -0.15 28.56 -12.75
N ASP A 35 0.84 28.86 -13.58
CA ASP A 35 1.27 30.24 -13.84
C ASP A 35 0.14 31.08 -14.47
N ILE A 36 -0.57 30.52 -15.44
CA ILE A 36 -1.71 31.17 -16.07
C ILE A 36 -2.88 31.30 -15.09
N GLN A 37 -3.13 30.26 -14.30
CA GLN A 37 -4.13 30.25 -13.23
C GLN A 37 -3.89 31.40 -12.23
N ASN A 38 -2.63 31.63 -11.83
CA ASN A 38 -2.26 32.72 -10.92
C ASN A 38 -2.55 34.12 -11.50
N ILE A 39 -2.35 34.31 -12.82
CA ILE A 39 -2.70 35.57 -13.50
C ILE A 39 -4.21 35.85 -13.37
N PHE A 40 -5.04 34.86 -13.69
CA PHE A 40 -6.49 35.06 -13.66
C PHE A 40 -7.05 35.17 -12.24
N HIS A 41 -6.46 34.52 -11.24
CA HIS A 41 -6.82 34.76 -9.85
C HIS A 41 -6.52 36.20 -9.41
N ALA A 42 -5.37 36.77 -9.81
CA ALA A 42 -5.06 38.15 -9.51
C ALA A 42 -6.13 39.09 -10.10
N MET A 43 -6.48 38.87 -11.37
CA MET A 43 -7.55 39.62 -12.05
C MET A 43 -8.92 39.46 -11.36
N ARG A 44 -9.32 38.23 -10.98
CA ARG A 44 -10.60 37.96 -10.29
C ARG A 44 -10.71 38.71 -8.97
N ARG A 45 -9.62 38.73 -8.20
CA ARG A 45 -9.54 39.46 -6.92
C ARG A 45 -9.62 40.97 -7.14
N GLU A 46 -8.92 41.50 -8.14
CA GLU A 46 -8.95 42.93 -8.48
C GLU A 46 -10.33 43.40 -8.96
N SER A 47 -11.09 42.53 -9.63
CA SER A 47 -12.46 42.82 -10.07
C SER A 47 -13.53 42.58 -9.02
N GLY A 48 -13.18 42.08 -7.82
CA GLY A 48 -14.13 41.75 -6.75
C GLY A 48 -15.11 40.63 -7.14
N SER A 49 -14.72 39.74 -8.05
CA SER A 49 -15.59 38.70 -8.63
C SER A 49 -15.41 37.33 -7.94
N ASP A 50 -15.22 37.32 -6.63
CA ASP A 50 -14.89 36.13 -5.84
C ASP A 50 -16.04 35.10 -5.72
N GLY A 51 -17.24 35.44 -6.22
CA GLY A 51 -18.41 34.55 -6.22
C GLY A 51 -18.44 33.50 -7.34
N HIS A 52 -17.52 33.58 -8.31
CA HIS A 52 -17.43 32.63 -9.43
C HIS A 52 -16.16 31.77 -9.31
N ASN A 53 -16.25 30.50 -9.72
CA ASN A 53 -15.04 29.70 -9.95
C ASN A 53 -14.19 30.34 -11.07
N LEU A 54 -12.91 29.99 -11.12
CA LEU A 54 -11.97 30.68 -12.00
C LEU A 54 -12.30 30.45 -13.48
N GLU A 55 -12.72 29.24 -13.86
CA GLU A 55 -13.13 28.93 -15.23
C GLU A 55 -14.30 29.82 -15.69
N GLU A 56 -15.36 29.95 -14.89
CA GLU A 56 -16.51 30.82 -15.18
C GLU A 56 -16.10 32.28 -15.34
N TYR A 57 -15.20 32.76 -14.47
CA TYR A 57 -14.68 34.11 -14.56
C TYR A 57 -13.90 34.34 -15.86
N VAL A 58 -13.00 33.43 -16.22
CA VAL A 58 -12.19 33.52 -17.46
C VAL A 58 -13.07 33.42 -18.71
N GLU A 59 -14.08 32.56 -18.70
CA GLU A 59 -15.09 32.52 -19.75
C GLU A 59 -15.83 33.85 -19.90
N GLY A 60 -16.21 34.48 -18.78
CA GLY A 60 -16.81 35.81 -18.77
C GLY A 60 -15.94 36.86 -19.46
N LEU A 61 -14.64 36.88 -19.13
CA LEU A 61 -13.67 37.82 -19.74
C LEU A 61 -13.56 37.65 -21.26
N LEU A 62 -13.57 36.41 -21.75
CA LEU A 62 -13.56 36.12 -23.19
C LEU A 62 -14.86 36.55 -23.88
N ARG A 63 -16.01 36.31 -23.25
CA ARG A 63 -17.33 36.72 -23.79
C ARG A 63 -17.47 38.24 -23.86
N GLU A 64 -16.95 38.96 -22.87
CA GLU A 64 -16.98 40.43 -22.83
C GLU A 64 -16.04 41.09 -23.85
N GLY A 65 -15.06 40.35 -24.40
CA GLY A 65 -14.12 40.87 -25.39
C GLY A 65 -13.16 41.95 -24.84
N ARG A 66 -12.89 41.93 -23.54
CA ARG A 66 -12.13 42.97 -22.82
C ARG A 66 -10.65 42.63 -22.64
N LEU A 67 -10.19 41.49 -23.15
CA LEU A 67 -8.81 41.03 -23.05
C LEU A 67 -7.97 41.54 -24.22
N ASN A 68 -6.70 41.86 -23.96
CA ASN A 68 -5.72 42.07 -25.02
C ASN A 68 -5.31 40.72 -25.64
N ASP A 69 -4.68 40.73 -26.81
CA ASP A 69 -4.30 39.52 -27.55
C ASP A 69 -3.47 38.51 -26.74
N TYR A 70 -2.62 38.98 -25.83
CA TYR A 70 -1.81 38.12 -24.98
C TYR A 70 -2.67 37.39 -23.93
N LEU A 71 -3.58 38.11 -23.27
CA LEU A 71 -4.50 37.54 -22.27
C LEU A 71 -5.60 36.69 -22.90
N ASP A 72 -6.11 37.05 -24.09
CA ASP A 72 -7.09 36.22 -24.83
C ASP A 72 -6.51 34.84 -25.14
N ARG A 73 -5.26 34.77 -25.65
CA ARG A 73 -4.58 33.49 -25.88
C ARG A 73 -4.42 32.66 -24.61
N LYS A 74 -3.99 33.29 -23.50
CA LYS A 74 -3.85 32.61 -22.21
C LYS A 74 -5.18 32.13 -21.64
N ALA A 75 -6.25 32.89 -21.80
CA ALA A 75 -7.59 32.51 -21.35
C ALA A 75 -8.11 31.30 -22.13
N ARG A 76 -7.93 31.29 -23.45
CA ARG A 76 -8.30 30.14 -24.30
C ARG A 76 -7.49 28.89 -23.95
N TYR A 77 -6.18 29.06 -23.75
CA TYR A 77 -5.31 27.97 -23.29
C TYR A 77 -5.78 27.42 -21.96
N TYR A 78 -5.96 28.28 -20.95
CA TYR A 78 -6.43 27.89 -19.61
C TYR A 78 -7.70 27.04 -19.67
N LEU A 79 -8.72 27.49 -20.39
CA LEU A 79 -9.99 26.75 -20.48
C LEU A 79 -9.85 25.44 -21.26
N ALA A 80 -9.08 25.42 -22.34
CA ALA A 80 -8.83 24.20 -23.10
C ALA A 80 -8.07 23.16 -22.25
N GLU A 81 -7.06 23.60 -21.51
CA GLU A 81 -6.29 22.75 -20.60
C GLU A 81 -7.11 22.28 -19.40
N SER A 82 -8.03 23.08 -18.86
CA SER A 82 -8.97 22.61 -17.84
C SER A 82 -9.80 21.43 -18.36
N VAL A 83 -10.36 21.52 -19.58
CA VAL A 83 -11.13 20.42 -20.18
C VAL A 83 -10.25 19.19 -20.43
N ALA A 84 -9.04 19.39 -20.96
CA ALA A 84 -8.09 18.31 -21.19
C ALA A 84 -7.70 17.60 -19.88
N ALA A 85 -7.47 18.36 -18.81
CA ALA A 85 -7.16 17.84 -17.48
C ALA A 85 -8.25 16.89 -16.98
N LYS A 86 -9.53 17.25 -17.14
CA LYS A 86 -10.66 16.38 -16.79
C LYS A 86 -10.58 15.04 -17.53
N GLU A 87 -10.39 15.06 -18.85
CA GLU A 87 -10.32 13.83 -19.65
C GLU A 87 -9.13 12.94 -19.24
N ILE A 88 -8.00 13.56 -18.86
CA ILE A 88 -6.81 12.85 -18.39
C ILE A 88 -7.10 12.18 -17.05
N MET A 89 -7.68 12.91 -16.09
CA MET A 89 -8.06 12.38 -14.79
C MET A 89 -9.03 11.20 -14.92
N GLU A 90 -10.09 11.34 -15.72
CA GLU A 90 -11.06 10.26 -15.97
C GLU A 90 -10.40 8.99 -16.54
N LYS A 91 -9.38 9.14 -17.41
CA LYS A 91 -8.59 8.01 -17.90
C LYS A 91 -7.74 7.39 -16.78
N LYS A 92 -7.09 8.18 -15.94
CA LYS A 92 -6.32 7.70 -14.78
C LYS A 92 -7.20 6.94 -13.80
N TYR A 93 -8.38 7.46 -13.46
CA TYR A 93 -9.36 6.77 -12.60
C TYR A 93 -9.85 5.45 -13.19
N ARG A 94 -10.02 5.36 -14.51
CA ARG A 94 -10.38 4.10 -15.17
C ARG A 94 -9.27 3.05 -15.07
N ILE A 95 -8.00 3.47 -15.13
CA ILE A 95 -6.87 2.57 -14.91
C ILE A 95 -6.88 2.05 -13.46
N LEU A 96 -7.16 2.92 -12.49
CA LEU A 96 -7.29 2.53 -11.09
C LEU A 96 -8.46 1.57 -10.87
N GLU A 97 -9.62 1.80 -11.50
CA GLU A 97 -10.76 0.87 -11.42
C GLU A 97 -10.39 -0.52 -11.98
N ASN A 98 -9.65 -0.56 -13.10
CA ASN A 98 -9.15 -1.82 -13.64
C ASN A 98 -8.19 -2.53 -12.68
N ILE A 99 -7.42 -1.79 -11.88
CA ILE A 99 -6.55 -2.35 -10.84
C ILE A 99 -7.40 -2.86 -9.66
N PHE A 100 -8.33 -2.05 -9.17
CA PHE A 100 -9.19 -2.39 -8.03
C PHE A 100 -10.09 -3.59 -8.32
N SER A 101 -10.61 -3.72 -9.53
CA SER A 101 -11.43 -4.86 -9.94
C SER A 101 -10.67 -6.19 -10.04
N THR A 102 -9.33 -6.17 -9.96
CA THR A 102 -8.54 -7.40 -9.81
C THR A 102 -8.66 -8.01 -8.42
N GLU A 103 -8.93 -7.19 -7.40
CA GLU A 103 -9.23 -7.63 -6.06
C GLU A 103 -10.72 -7.99 -5.95
N LYS A 104 -11.01 -9.24 -5.59
CA LYS A 104 -12.37 -9.80 -5.63
C LYS A 104 -12.92 -10.14 -4.26
N ASN A 105 -12.05 -10.30 -3.27
CA ASN A 105 -12.40 -10.78 -1.95
C ASN A 105 -12.51 -9.64 -0.94
N SER A 106 -11.97 -8.46 -1.27
CA SER A 106 -12.00 -7.28 -0.41
C SER A 106 -12.93 -6.18 -0.93
N LYS A 107 -13.48 -5.38 -0.02
CA LYS A 107 -14.10 -4.11 -0.36
C LYS A 107 -13.01 -3.06 -0.55
N ILE A 108 -13.09 -2.25 -1.61
CA ILE A 108 -12.18 -1.12 -1.82
C ILE A 108 -13.03 0.14 -1.90
N VAL A 109 -12.75 1.08 -1.00
CA VAL A 109 -13.37 2.41 -0.99
C VAL A 109 -12.32 3.49 -1.17
N THR A 110 -12.75 4.59 -1.78
CA THR A 110 -11.93 5.76 -2.07
C THR A 110 -12.60 7.00 -1.50
N ILE A 111 -11.81 7.96 -1.03
CA ILE A 111 -12.30 9.32 -0.83
C ILE A 111 -11.44 10.29 -1.65
N PRO A 112 -12.01 11.31 -2.28
CA PRO A 112 -11.26 12.31 -3.03
C PRO A 112 -10.48 13.22 -2.09
N GLY A 113 -9.25 13.57 -2.49
CA GLY A 113 -8.47 14.63 -1.85
C GLY A 113 -8.61 15.97 -2.54
N ASN A 114 -7.62 16.83 -2.36
CA ASN A 114 -7.59 18.17 -2.97
C ASN A 114 -6.93 18.16 -4.36
N TYR A 115 -6.25 17.08 -4.73
CA TYR A 115 -5.78 16.78 -6.09
C TYR A 115 -6.69 15.81 -6.85
N ASP A 116 -7.89 15.56 -6.33
CA ASP A 116 -8.90 14.74 -7.00
C ASP A 116 -10.10 15.56 -7.45
N MET A 117 -10.71 15.13 -8.54
CA MET A 117 -12.02 15.64 -8.93
C MET A 117 -13.14 14.91 -8.18
N ASP A 118 -14.36 15.43 -8.29
CA ASP A 118 -15.56 14.68 -7.88
C ASP A 118 -15.63 13.32 -8.58
N LEU A 119 -15.52 12.26 -7.78
CA LEU A 119 -15.46 10.88 -8.23
C LEU A 119 -16.82 10.35 -8.68
N GLY A 120 -17.93 10.98 -8.29
CA GLY A 120 -19.29 10.52 -8.58
C GLY A 120 -19.61 10.42 -10.08
N GLY A 121 -18.89 11.18 -10.92
CA GLY A 121 -19.00 11.13 -12.38
C GLY A 121 -17.93 10.27 -13.07
N THR A 122 -17.11 9.54 -12.33
CA THR A 122 -15.93 8.83 -12.86
C THR A 122 -16.08 7.31 -12.79
N ALA A 123 -15.07 6.58 -13.28
CA ALA A 123 -15.02 5.12 -13.14
C ALA A 123 -14.94 4.63 -11.68
N LEU A 124 -14.62 5.51 -10.73
CA LEU A 124 -14.56 5.21 -9.30
C LEU A 124 -15.86 5.53 -8.54
N SER A 125 -16.95 5.90 -9.23
CA SER A 125 -18.22 6.32 -8.61
C SER A 125 -18.77 5.32 -7.58
N ASP A 126 -18.60 4.02 -7.86
CA ASP A 126 -19.11 2.93 -7.04
C ASP A 126 -18.23 2.65 -5.81
N ARG A 127 -17.00 3.18 -5.81
CA ARG A 127 -16.02 3.07 -4.71
C ARG A 127 -15.92 4.34 -3.88
N ASP A 128 -16.41 5.45 -4.42
CA ASP A 128 -16.40 6.74 -3.76
C ASP A 128 -17.26 6.76 -2.50
N LEU A 129 -16.64 7.03 -1.36
CA LEU A 129 -17.25 7.11 -0.03
C LEU A 129 -17.58 8.56 0.37
N HIS A 130 -17.25 9.58 -0.43
CA HIS A 130 -17.58 10.97 -0.06
C HIS A 130 -19.08 11.16 0.10
N MET A 131 -19.50 11.66 1.27
CA MET A 131 -20.91 11.85 1.64
C MET A 131 -21.74 10.56 1.58
N LYS A 132 -21.08 9.42 1.78
CA LYS A 132 -21.68 8.08 1.79
C LYS A 132 -21.15 7.28 2.97
N THR A 133 -21.85 6.19 3.26
CA THR A 133 -21.46 5.25 4.31
C THR A 133 -21.24 3.86 3.76
N LEU A 134 -20.39 3.10 4.45
CA LEU A 134 -20.15 1.68 4.19
C LEU A 134 -20.36 0.92 5.50
N ARG A 135 -21.26 -0.07 5.49
CA ARG A 135 -21.39 -1.03 6.59
C ARG A 135 -20.75 -2.37 6.23
N THR A 136 -19.88 -2.88 7.08
CA THR A 136 -19.22 -4.18 6.90
C THR A 136 -18.76 -4.75 8.23
N GLU A 137 -18.91 -6.05 8.45
CA GLU A 137 -18.55 -6.73 9.71
C GLU A 137 -19.05 -6.02 10.99
N GLY A 138 -20.27 -5.46 10.92
CA GLY A 138 -20.89 -4.73 12.04
C GLY A 138 -20.44 -3.27 12.20
N VAL A 139 -19.39 -2.83 11.51
CA VAL A 139 -18.80 -1.48 11.60
C VAL A 139 -19.39 -0.55 10.56
N LEU A 140 -19.70 0.68 10.94
CA LEU A 140 -20.13 1.75 10.06
C LEU A 140 -19.00 2.75 9.79
N PHE A 141 -18.64 2.86 8.51
CA PHE A 141 -17.72 3.86 7.99
C PHE A 141 -18.50 5.02 7.38
N ALA A 142 -18.06 6.26 7.58
CA ALA A 142 -18.54 7.42 6.83
C ALA A 142 -17.37 8.18 6.18
N GLY A 143 -17.52 8.54 4.91
CA GLY A 143 -16.48 9.22 4.14
C GLY A 143 -16.76 10.71 3.93
N TYR A 144 -15.75 11.57 4.10
CA TYR A 144 -15.82 12.99 3.75
C TYR A 144 -14.52 13.46 3.09
N GLY A 145 -14.50 13.45 1.74
CA GLY A 145 -13.39 13.94 0.93
C GLY A 145 -13.35 15.46 0.71
N GLY A 146 -12.38 15.88 -0.10
CA GLY A 146 -12.00 17.27 -0.33
C GLY A 146 -11.11 17.82 0.79
N ALA A 147 -10.55 19.01 0.58
CA ALA A 147 -9.90 19.78 1.63
C ALA A 147 -10.13 21.28 1.45
N GLY A 148 -10.17 22.01 2.55
CA GLY A 148 -10.35 23.46 2.63
C GLY A 148 -9.10 24.25 2.27
N VAL A 149 -8.39 23.83 1.22
CA VAL A 149 -7.16 24.47 0.74
C VAL A 149 -7.28 24.83 -0.73
N ARG A 150 -6.49 25.81 -1.16
CA ARG A 150 -6.28 26.06 -2.58
C ARG A 150 -5.30 25.02 -3.11
N THR A 151 -5.63 24.40 -4.24
CA THR A 151 -4.74 23.48 -4.97
C THR A 151 -4.21 24.17 -6.24
N PRO A 152 -3.00 24.75 -6.22
CA PRO A 152 -2.41 25.34 -7.42
C PRO A 152 -2.24 24.28 -8.52
N GLY A 153 -2.51 24.66 -9.76
CA GLY A 153 -2.35 23.72 -10.88
C GLY A 153 -3.49 22.72 -11.03
N PHE A 154 -4.58 22.86 -10.28
CA PHE A 154 -5.78 22.03 -10.43
C PHE A 154 -6.98 22.90 -10.88
N PRO A 155 -7.78 22.47 -11.87
CA PRO A 155 -8.94 23.25 -12.31
C PRO A 155 -10.01 23.39 -11.22
N GLU A 156 -10.39 24.62 -10.85
CA GLU A 156 -11.26 24.87 -9.68
C GLU A 156 -12.65 24.24 -9.85
N SER A 157 -13.18 24.25 -11.07
CA SER A 157 -14.50 23.69 -11.38
C SER A 157 -14.67 22.19 -11.15
N TYR A 158 -13.58 21.43 -10.99
CA TYR A 158 -13.63 19.98 -10.76
C TYR A 158 -13.33 19.57 -9.32
N LEU A 159 -12.84 20.49 -8.47
CA LEU A 159 -12.54 20.21 -7.08
C LEU A 159 -13.80 19.77 -6.33
N VAL A 160 -13.60 18.82 -5.41
CA VAL A 160 -14.63 18.50 -4.41
C VAL A 160 -14.71 19.65 -3.40
N PRO A 161 -15.84 20.38 -3.33
CA PRO A 161 -15.93 21.54 -2.44
C PRO A 161 -15.90 21.10 -0.98
N TYR A 162 -14.89 21.56 -0.24
CA TYR A 162 -14.82 21.27 1.19
C TYR A 162 -15.71 22.21 2.01
N ARG A 163 -16.83 21.68 2.53
CA ARG A 163 -17.82 22.44 3.33
C ARG A 163 -17.80 22.03 4.80
N GLY A 164 -16.64 21.59 5.28
CA GLY A 164 -16.38 21.33 6.70
C GLY A 164 -16.10 22.57 7.55
N THR A 165 -16.32 23.78 7.00
CA THR A 165 -16.13 25.05 7.71
C THR A 165 -17.42 25.85 7.68
N ALA A 166 -17.86 26.34 8.84
CA ALA A 166 -19.01 27.23 8.99
C ALA A 166 -18.81 28.17 10.18
N LYS A 167 -19.73 29.12 10.41
CA LYS A 167 -19.67 30.04 11.56
C LYS A 167 -19.66 29.30 12.91
N ARG A 168 -20.38 28.18 12.98
CA ARG A 168 -20.32 27.20 14.06
C ARG A 168 -20.01 25.86 13.43
N ASP A 169 -19.17 25.07 14.08
CA ASP A 169 -18.78 23.74 13.60
C ASP A 169 -19.98 22.85 13.27
N VAL A 170 -21.00 22.88 14.13
CA VAL A 170 -22.27 22.14 13.98
C VAL A 170 -23.13 22.56 12.78
N ASP A 171 -22.85 23.73 12.19
CA ASP A 171 -23.54 24.20 11.00
C ASP A 171 -22.88 23.75 9.70
N SER A 172 -21.68 23.16 9.77
CA SER A 172 -20.97 22.65 8.59
C SER A 172 -21.67 21.45 7.97
N GLU A 173 -21.45 21.24 6.67
CA GLU A 173 -22.01 20.09 5.95
C GLU A 173 -21.42 18.78 6.49
N LEU A 174 -20.10 18.78 6.74
CA LEU A 174 -19.38 17.68 7.38
C LEU A 174 -20.05 17.27 8.68
N TYR A 175 -20.23 18.22 9.62
CA TYR A 175 -20.77 17.87 10.94
C TYR A 175 -22.18 17.31 10.85
N ARG A 176 -23.06 17.93 10.04
CA ARG A 176 -24.44 17.47 9.87
C ARG A 176 -24.54 16.10 9.24
N PHE A 177 -23.66 15.82 8.27
CA PHE A 177 -23.55 14.50 7.66
C PHE A 177 -23.16 13.45 8.71
N LEU A 178 -22.10 13.70 9.48
CA LEU A 178 -21.65 12.77 10.52
C LEU A 178 -22.70 12.63 11.65
N GLU A 179 -23.39 13.70 12.03
CA GLU A 179 -24.46 13.67 13.05
C GLU A 179 -25.65 12.81 12.60
N ALA A 180 -26.00 12.85 11.31
CA ALA A 180 -27.06 12.03 10.74
C ALA A 180 -26.66 10.55 10.68
N GLU A 181 -25.43 10.24 10.28
CA GLU A 181 -24.99 8.87 10.04
C GLU A 181 -24.48 8.14 11.29
N ARG A 182 -23.88 8.87 12.24
CA ARG A 182 -23.28 8.33 13.49
C ARG A 182 -22.32 7.14 13.23
N PRO A 183 -21.23 7.36 12.47
CA PRO A 183 -20.28 6.31 12.14
C PRO A 183 -19.44 5.86 13.34
N ASP A 184 -18.98 4.61 13.28
CA ASP A 184 -17.95 4.09 14.18
C ASP A 184 -16.56 4.56 13.73
N ILE A 185 -16.32 4.60 12.42
CA ILE A 185 -15.05 5.04 11.82
C ILE A 185 -15.31 6.14 10.79
N ILE A 186 -14.57 7.24 10.91
CA ILE A 186 -14.60 8.33 9.94
C ILE A 186 -13.40 8.20 9.01
N VAL A 187 -13.63 8.34 7.71
CA VAL A 187 -12.58 8.46 6.69
C VAL A 187 -12.68 9.85 6.08
N ALA A 188 -11.68 10.70 6.29
CA ALA A 188 -11.65 12.05 5.75
C ALA A 188 -10.30 12.33 5.07
N HIS A 189 -10.24 13.22 4.08
CA HIS A 189 -8.92 13.60 3.54
C HIS A 189 -8.26 14.60 4.48
N GLN A 190 -8.99 15.65 4.84
CA GLN A 190 -8.51 16.68 5.74
C GLN A 190 -8.47 16.19 7.20
N PRO A 191 -7.33 16.32 7.90
CA PRO A 191 -7.21 15.96 9.31
C PRO A 191 -8.12 16.75 10.25
N ALA A 192 -8.32 16.25 11.47
CA ALA A 192 -9.00 16.98 12.53
C ALA A 192 -8.12 18.08 13.11
N HIS A 193 -8.71 19.23 13.44
CA HIS A 193 -7.94 20.36 13.96
C HIS A 193 -7.17 20.01 15.25
N GLY A 194 -5.88 20.33 15.27
CA GLY A 194 -4.97 20.09 16.38
C GLY A 194 -4.50 18.64 16.55
N VAL A 195 -4.83 17.73 15.63
CA VAL A 195 -4.39 16.33 15.68
C VAL A 195 -3.87 15.91 14.31
N LEU A 196 -2.55 15.66 14.23
CA LEU A 196 -1.87 15.23 12.99
C LEU A 196 -2.09 16.19 11.80
N ASP A 197 -2.23 17.49 12.10
CA ASP A 197 -2.69 18.51 11.14
C ASP A 197 -1.75 19.71 11.00
N ALA A 198 -0.59 19.67 11.66
CA ALA A 198 0.31 20.81 11.72
C ALA A 198 1.35 20.77 10.60
N ILE A 199 1.42 21.87 9.85
CA ILE A 199 2.50 22.16 8.90
C ILE A 199 3.54 23.03 9.62
N SER A 200 4.80 22.65 9.54
CA SER A 200 5.93 23.09 10.36
C SER A 200 6.07 24.61 10.47
N TYR A 201 5.66 25.35 9.45
CA TYR A 201 5.71 26.82 9.38
C TYR A 201 4.34 27.51 9.31
N LEU A 202 3.23 26.76 9.19
CA LEU A 202 1.88 27.33 9.04
C LEU A 202 0.93 26.98 10.20
N GLY A 203 1.35 26.12 11.13
CA GLY A 203 0.52 25.67 12.26
C GLY A 203 -0.53 24.63 11.84
N SER A 204 -1.61 24.54 12.61
CA SER A 204 -2.71 23.56 12.42
C SER A 204 -3.68 23.97 11.31
N TRP A 205 -3.89 23.07 10.35
CA TRP A 205 -4.75 23.27 9.16
C TRP A 205 -5.92 22.27 9.10
N GLY A 206 -6.10 21.48 10.15
CA GLY A 206 -7.19 20.52 10.26
C GLY A 206 -8.54 21.18 10.44
N SER A 207 -9.60 20.39 10.23
CA SER A 207 -10.98 20.82 10.31
C SER A 207 -11.47 20.92 11.75
N PRO A 208 -11.92 22.12 12.21
CA PRO A 208 -12.51 22.28 13.52
C PRO A 208 -13.80 21.47 13.67
N ALA A 209 -14.64 21.44 12.64
CA ALA A 209 -15.89 20.68 12.67
C ALA A 209 -15.69 19.18 12.84
N LEU A 210 -14.70 18.60 12.14
CA LEU A 210 -14.35 17.19 12.31
C LEU A 210 -13.85 16.90 13.72
N ARG A 211 -12.99 17.79 14.25
CA ARG A 211 -12.49 17.68 15.62
C ARG A 211 -13.62 17.74 16.65
N THR A 212 -14.47 18.76 16.55
CA THR A 212 -15.63 18.95 17.43
C THR A 212 -16.58 17.76 17.38
N TYR A 213 -16.78 17.15 16.20
CA TYR A 213 -17.59 15.94 16.10
C TYR A 213 -16.98 14.77 16.87
N CYS A 214 -15.70 14.47 16.64
CA CYS A 214 -15.00 13.35 17.28
C CYS A 214 -14.92 13.51 18.80
N ASP A 215 -14.70 14.72 19.31
CA ASP A 215 -14.65 15.00 20.76
C ASP A 215 -16.04 14.87 21.44
N SER A 216 -17.13 14.91 20.68
CA SER A 216 -18.50 14.90 21.22
C SER A 216 -19.28 13.60 20.97
N HIS A 217 -18.71 12.65 20.23
CA HIS A 217 -19.36 11.41 19.82
C HIS A 217 -18.44 10.20 20.01
N PRO A 218 -18.97 8.99 20.23
CA PRO A 218 -18.16 7.79 20.36
C PRO A 218 -17.65 7.32 18.98
N VAL A 219 -16.56 7.92 18.52
CA VAL A 219 -15.86 7.54 17.27
C VAL A 219 -14.68 6.65 17.63
N LEU A 220 -14.60 5.45 17.05
CA LEU A 220 -13.48 4.54 17.27
C LEU A 220 -12.19 5.08 16.64
N ALA A 221 -12.28 5.50 15.38
CA ALA A 221 -11.14 6.04 14.66
C ALA A 221 -11.51 7.11 13.62
N CYS A 222 -10.58 8.03 13.39
CA CYS A 222 -10.60 9.02 12.33
C CYS A 222 -9.37 8.83 11.43
N LEU A 223 -9.60 8.31 10.23
CA LEU A 223 -8.58 7.99 9.23
C LEU A 223 -8.44 9.19 8.29
N THR A 224 -7.23 9.73 8.19
CA THR A 224 -6.96 11.00 7.51
C THR A 224 -5.79 10.92 6.54
N GLY A 225 -5.61 11.95 5.70
CA GLY A 225 -4.47 12.12 4.80
C GLY A 225 -3.98 13.57 4.79
N HIS A 226 -3.65 14.08 3.59
CA HIS A 226 -3.32 15.48 3.29
C HIS A 226 -2.00 16.03 3.87
N VAL A 227 -1.77 15.92 5.19
CA VAL A 227 -0.62 16.54 5.86
C VAL A 227 0.52 15.53 5.99
N HIS A 228 1.25 15.30 4.90
CA HIS A 228 2.24 14.21 4.81
C HIS A 228 3.38 14.30 5.84
N GLU A 229 3.76 15.50 6.25
CA GLU A 229 4.82 15.73 7.25
C GLU A 229 4.37 15.51 8.70
N ASN A 230 3.06 15.49 8.96
CA ASN A 230 2.48 15.24 10.28
C ASN A 230 1.76 13.90 10.34
N TRP A 231 2.49 12.87 9.94
CA TRP A 231 2.03 11.49 9.95
C TRP A 231 2.10 10.86 11.35
N GLY A 232 1.41 9.73 11.50
CA GLY A 232 1.46 8.89 12.69
C GLY A 232 0.09 8.55 13.23
N LEU A 233 0.07 8.19 14.51
CA LEU A 233 -1.10 7.75 15.25
C LEU A 233 -1.21 8.50 16.57
N ARG A 234 -2.40 8.98 16.92
CA ARG A 234 -2.69 9.68 18.17
C ARG A 234 -4.04 9.26 18.72
N PHE A 235 -4.09 8.93 20.01
CA PHE A 235 -5.33 8.67 20.71
C PHE A 235 -5.69 9.90 21.56
N VAL A 236 -6.80 10.55 21.22
CA VAL A 236 -7.21 11.84 21.81
C VAL A 236 -8.72 11.79 22.06
N GLU A 237 -9.14 12.10 23.29
CA GLU A 237 -10.56 12.15 23.69
C GLU A 237 -11.36 10.91 23.28
N GLY A 238 -10.76 9.71 23.40
CA GLY A 238 -11.42 8.44 23.08
C GLY A 238 -11.43 8.07 21.60
N THR A 239 -10.93 8.92 20.70
CA THR A 239 -10.83 8.65 19.25
C THR A 239 -9.39 8.36 18.83
N LEU A 240 -9.19 7.34 17.99
CA LEU A 240 -7.90 7.03 17.39
C LEU A 240 -7.73 7.75 16.04
N TYR A 241 -6.81 8.71 15.98
CA TYR A 241 -6.49 9.45 14.76
C TYR A 241 -5.28 8.84 14.07
N MET A 242 -5.38 8.66 12.75
CA MET A 242 -4.31 8.08 11.92
C MET A 242 -4.09 8.91 10.66
N ASN A 243 -2.83 9.17 10.32
CA ASN A 243 -2.40 9.81 9.09
C ASN A 243 -1.14 9.07 8.55
N PRO A 244 -1.24 8.26 7.48
CA PRO A 244 -0.18 7.32 7.07
C PRO A 244 1.03 7.95 6.34
N SER A 245 1.08 9.27 6.14
CA SER A 245 1.99 9.93 5.19
C SER A 245 1.67 9.55 3.72
N ASN A 246 2.57 9.89 2.79
CA ASN A 246 2.34 9.73 1.36
C ASN A 246 2.52 8.29 0.86
N PHE A 247 1.55 7.82 0.05
CA PHE A 247 1.68 6.54 -0.64
C PHE A 247 2.43 6.66 -1.98
N GLY A 248 2.20 7.72 -2.75
CA GLY A 248 3.02 8.09 -3.91
C GLY A 248 4.29 8.82 -3.48
N GLU A 249 5.28 8.93 -4.36
CA GLU A 249 6.42 9.82 -4.15
C GLU A 249 5.98 11.28 -4.23
N VAL A 250 6.45 12.13 -3.32
CA VAL A 250 6.03 13.53 -3.24
C VAL A 250 7.25 14.45 -3.14
N MET A 251 7.23 15.54 -3.89
CA MET A 251 8.21 16.62 -3.75
C MET A 251 7.77 17.59 -2.65
N THR A 252 8.63 17.86 -1.68
CA THR A 252 8.35 18.85 -0.63
C THR A 252 8.39 20.27 -1.19
N PRO A 253 7.80 21.25 -0.49
CA PRO A 253 7.93 22.67 -0.85
C PRO A 253 9.39 23.16 -0.95
N GLN A 254 10.32 22.47 -0.31
CA GLN A 254 11.76 22.74 -0.31
C GLN A 254 12.51 22.07 -1.49
N GLY A 255 11.81 21.26 -2.29
CA GLY A 255 12.36 20.54 -3.44
C GLY A 255 13.00 19.19 -3.11
N GLU A 256 12.82 18.69 -1.89
CA GLU A 256 13.28 17.35 -1.48
C GLU A 256 12.27 16.30 -1.93
N ILE A 257 12.73 15.06 -2.16
CA ILE A 257 11.86 13.94 -2.50
C ILE A 257 11.55 13.16 -1.22
N SER A 258 10.26 13.06 -0.88
CA SER A 258 9.75 12.17 0.16
C SER A 258 9.36 10.84 -0.47
N GLU A 259 10.03 9.76 -0.05
CA GLU A 259 9.69 8.41 -0.50
C GLU A 259 8.24 8.06 -0.16
N GLY A 260 7.59 7.32 -1.05
CA GLY A 260 6.22 6.84 -0.86
C GLY A 260 6.14 5.44 -0.26
N GLY A 261 4.94 4.88 -0.34
CA GLY A 261 4.63 3.50 0.00
C GLY A 261 4.13 3.30 1.43
N PHE A 262 3.93 4.35 2.23
CA PHE A 262 3.50 4.23 3.62
C PHE A 262 1.99 4.01 3.74
N PHE A 263 1.58 3.13 4.67
CA PHE A 263 0.17 2.84 4.96
C PHE A 263 0.00 2.23 6.37
N PHE A 264 -1.24 2.22 6.86
CA PHE A 264 -1.60 1.50 8.08
C PHE A 264 -2.35 0.21 7.75
N GLU A 265 -2.08 -0.83 8.54
CA GLU A 265 -2.91 -2.03 8.65
C GLU A 265 -3.54 -2.04 10.04
N ILE A 266 -4.86 -2.18 10.08
CA ILE A 266 -5.67 -2.00 11.30
C ILE A 266 -6.39 -3.31 11.58
N HIS A 267 -6.13 -3.90 12.74
CA HIS A 267 -6.89 -5.06 13.21
C HIS A 267 -8.01 -4.58 14.12
N LEU A 268 -9.25 -4.92 13.77
CA LEU A 268 -10.42 -4.64 14.58
C LEU A 268 -10.98 -5.95 15.12
N GLU A 269 -11.08 -6.06 16.43
CA GLU A 269 -11.63 -7.23 17.11
C GLU A 269 -12.63 -6.78 18.19
N GLY A 270 -13.86 -7.28 18.12
CA GLY A 270 -14.87 -6.98 19.15
C GLY A 270 -15.24 -5.50 19.30
N GLY A 271 -15.03 -4.68 18.26
CA GLY A 271 -15.23 -3.22 18.33
C GLY A 271 -14.04 -2.44 18.91
N GLU A 272 -12.91 -3.11 19.13
CA GLU A 272 -11.67 -2.49 19.58
C GLU A 272 -10.57 -2.61 18.53
N MET A 273 -9.59 -1.70 18.58
CA MET A 273 -8.39 -1.76 17.74
C MET A 273 -7.17 -2.14 18.60
N PRO A 274 -6.99 -3.41 18.96
CA PRO A 274 -5.91 -3.81 19.88
C PRO A 274 -4.52 -3.54 19.31
N VAL A 275 -4.37 -3.62 17.98
CA VAL A 275 -3.10 -3.47 17.28
C VAL A 275 -3.30 -2.69 15.96
N VAL A 276 -2.42 -1.72 15.72
CA VAL A 276 -2.28 -1.03 14.44
C VAL A 276 -0.82 -1.13 13.99
N LEU A 277 -0.59 -1.52 12.73
CA LEU A 277 0.74 -1.64 12.14
C LEU A 277 0.95 -0.51 11.14
N PHE A 278 2.05 0.23 11.30
CA PHE A 278 2.53 1.17 10.30
C PHE A 278 3.51 0.45 9.39
N LYS A 279 3.24 0.44 8.09
CA LYS A 279 3.94 -0.35 7.10
C LYS A 279 4.39 0.50 5.91
N LYS A 280 5.38 0.00 5.17
CA LYS A 280 5.83 0.56 3.91
C LYS A 280 5.90 -0.52 2.84
N ILE A 281 5.34 -0.26 1.67
CA ILE A 281 5.59 -1.08 0.47
C ILE A 281 6.76 -0.53 -0.33
N VAL A 282 7.73 -1.38 -0.62
CA VAL A 282 8.83 -1.09 -1.55
C VAL A 282 8.81 -2.17 -2.62
N GLU A 283 8.51 -1.78 -3.86
CA GLU A 283 8.25 -2.67 -4.98
C GLU A 283 7.17 -3.73 -4.68
N TYR A 284 7.57 -4.92 -4.21
CA TYR A 284 6.74 -6.09 -3.88
C TYR A 284 6.97 -6.59 -2.45
N ARG A 285 7.62 -5.80 -1.59
CA ARG A 285 7.91 -6.14 -0.20
C ARG A 285 7.18 -5.18 0.73
N ILE A 286 6.55 -5.73 1.77
CA ILE A 286 5.87 -5.00 2.83
C ILE A 286 6.75 -5.02 4.07
N TYR A 287 7.29 -3.87 4.45
CA TYR A 287 8.10 -3.68 5.65
C TYR A 287 7.20 -3.24 6.81
N ASP A 288 7.27 -3.95 7.93
CA ASP A 288 6.67 -3.48 9.17
C ASP A 288 7.58 -2.42 9.79
N ILE A 289 7.10 -1.17 9.83
CA ILE A 289 7.87 -0.02 10.30
C ILE A 289 7.71 0.14 11.80
N ALA A 290 6.47 0.19 12.28
CA ALA A 290 6.13 0.30 13.70
C ALA A 290 4.81 -0.41 14.01
N GLU A 291 4.64 -0.78 15.28
CA GLU A 291 3.41 -1.34 15.83
C GLU A 291 2.92 -0.44 16.96
N TYR A 292 1.60 -0.28 17.04
CA TYR A 292 0.91 0.46 18.08
C TYR A 292 -0.04 -0.51 18.78
N VAL A 293 0.25 -0.85 20.03
CA VAL A 293 -0.56 -1.78 20.83
C VAL A 293 -1.35 -0.99 21.87
N ARG A 294 -2.65 -1.27 21.96
CA ARG A 294 -3.52 -0.65 22.96
C ARG A 294 -3.13 -1.11 24.37
N LYS A 295 -2.87 -0.16 25.27
CA LYS A 295 -2.53 -0.36 26.68
C LYS A 295 -3.37 0.57 27.55
N GLY A 296 -4.56 0.10 27.94
CA GLY A 296 -5.55 0.92 28.63
C GLY A 296 -6.03 2.06 27.72
N ASP A 297 -5.86 3.31 28.18
CA ASP A 297 -6.30 4.52 27.48
C ASP A 297 -5.20 5.15 26.61
N ALA A 298 -4.21 4.37 26.19
CA ALA A 298 -3.12 4.82 25.32
C ALA A 298 -2.69 3.73 24.34
N TYR A 299 -1.92 4.13 23.33
CA TYR A 299 -1.21 3.21 22.43
C TYR A 299 0.28 3.31 22.69
N GLU A 300 0.92 2.15 22.89
CA GLU A 300 2.37 2.03 23.02
C GLU A 300 2.98 1.77 21.65
N GLU A 301 3.92 2.63 21.23
CA GLU A 301 4.62 2.51 19.94
C GLU A 301 5.89 1.67 20.09
N THR A 302 6.03 0.64 19.25
CA THR A 302 7.26 -0.14 19.07
C THR A 302 7.74 0.01 17.63
N VAL A 303 8.91 0.61 17.43
CA VAL A 303 9.51 0.78 16.10
C VAL A 303 10.40 -0.42 15.76
N PHE A 304 10.10 -1.11 14.66
CA PHE A 304 10.85 -2.27 14.18
C PHE A 304 11.91 -1.90 13.13
N ASP A 305 11.53 -1.07 12.14
CA ASP A 305 12.46 -0.56 11.12
C ASP A 305 12.84 0.88 11.43
N ARG A 306 13.87 1.03 12.25
CA ARG A 306 14.38 2.34 12.65
C ARG A 306 14.92 3.14 11.46
N SER A 307 15.48 2.48 10.46
CA SER A 307 16.09 3.14 9.30
C SER A 307 15.03 3.89 8.49
N ARG A 308 13.97 3.17 8.08
CA ARG A 308 12.87 3.77 7.30
C ARG A 308 12.02 4.71 8.14
N TYR A 309 11.81 4.44 9.43
CA TYR A 309 11.08 5.33 10.35
C TYR A 309 11.79 6.68 10.53
N ASP A 310 13.09 6.67 10.87
CA ASP A 310 13.84 7.91 11.05
C ASP A 310 14.05 8.64 9.72
N ALA A 311 14.13 7.91 8.61
CA ALA A 311 14.24 8.51 7.28
C ALA A 311 12.98 9.27 6.87
N LEU A 312 11.79 8.69 7.06
CA LEU A 312 10.52 9.38 6.83
C LEU A 312 10.41 10.63 7.71
N ARG A 313 10.79 10.54 8.99
CA ARG A 313 10.78 11.68 9.93
C ARG A 313 11.69 12.82 9.50
N ARG A 314 12.78 12.52 8.79
CA ARG A 314 13.77 13.50 8.31
C ARG A 314 13.58 13.88 6.85
N ILE A 315 12.57 13.34 6.17
CA ILE A 315 12.34 13.52 4.73
C ILE A 315 13.61 13.13 3.95
N SER A 316 14.08 11.90 4.19
CA SER A 316 15.29 11.36 3.56
C SER A 316 15.01 9.99 2.95
N VAL A 317 15.91 9.58 2.05
CA VAL A 317 15.74 8.44 1.15
C VAL A 317 16.54 7.24 1.66
N VAL A 318 15.90 6.07 1.73
CA VAL A 318 16.52 4.78 2.11
C VAL A 318 16.52 3.83 0.93
N ASP A 319 15.36 3.66 0.29
CA ASP A 319 15.09 2.61 -0.67
C ASP A 319 15.52 2.98 -2.10
N ASP A 320 15.43 4.25 -2.51
CA ASP A 320 15.87 4.64 -3.87
C ASP A 320 17.40 4.65 -4.04
N ASN A 321 18.15 4.60 -2.94
CA ASN A 321 19.61 4.46 -2.95
C ASN A 321 20.08 3.01 -3.14
N ILE A 322 19.17 2.02 -3.09
CA ILE A 322 19.51 0.61 -3.27
C ILE A 322 19.56 0.31 -4.77
N GLU A 323 20.72 -0.15 -5.27
CA GLU A 323 20.91 -0.45 -6.68
C GLU A 323 19.91 -1.54 -7.14
N ARG A 324 19.06 -1.19 -8.12
CA ARG A 324 18.03 -2.10 -8.63
C ARG A 324 18.65 -3.23 -9.43
N TYR A 325 18.80 -4.37 -8.78
CA TYR A 325 19.40 -5.55 -9.36
C TYR A 325 18.46 -6.33 -10.29
N ASN A 326 18.96 -6.65 -11.49
CA ASN A 326 18.32 -7.57 -12.42
C ASN A 326 18.70 -9.01 -12.07
N GLN A 327 17.81 -9.71 -11.36
CA GLN A 327 17.87 -11.14 -11.09
C GLN A 327 18.30 -11.99 -12.29
N ILE A 328 18.95 -13.13 -12.02
CA ILE A 328 19.27 -14.11 -13.06
C ILE A 328 18.01 -14.50 -13.87
N PRO A 329 18.15 -14.86 -15.17
CA PRO A 329 17.00 -15.03 -16.06
C PRO A 329 15.93 -16.00 -15.55
N GLU A 330 16.34 -17.12 -14.94
CA GLU A 330 15.46 -18.14 -14.39
C GLU A 330 14.53 -17.59 -13.29
N LEU A 331 15.09 -16.79 -12.38
CA LEU A 331 14.34 -16.16 -11.29
C LEU A 331 13.39 -15.07 -11.80
N LYS A 332 13.84 -14.30 -12.81
CA LYS A 332 12.98 -13.30 -13.47
C LYS A 332 11.76 -13.95 -14.13
N VAL A 333 11.96 -15.06 -14.84
CA VAL A 333 10.85 -15.81 -15.47
C VAL A 333 9.89 -16.32 -14.41
N PHE A 334 10.39 -16.94 -13.33
CA PHE A 334 9.54 -17.41 -12.25
C PHE A 334 8.74 -16.28 -11.61
N ARG A 335 9.39 -15.17 -11.28
CA ARG A 335 8.75 -13.99 -10.67
C ARG A 335 7.63 -13.45 -11.54
N ASP A 336 7.85 -13.32 -12.84
CA ASP A 336 6.84 -12.82 -13.77
C ASP A 336 5.64 -13.77 -13.86
N ILE A 337 5.88 -15.08 -13.83
CA ILE A 337 4.82 -16.10 -13.79
C ILE A 337 4.04 -16.01 -12.47
N ARG A 338 4.72 -16.03 -11.32
CA ARG A 338 4.11 -15.90 -9.99
C ARG A 338 3.25 -14.65 -9.91
N ASN A 339 3.78 -13.52 -10.34
CA ASN A 339 3.07 -12.23 -10.32
C ASN A 339 1.80 -12.25 -11.18
N PHE A 340 1.78 -13.03 -12.26
CA PHE A 340 0.59 -13.26 -13.07
C PHE A 340 -0.44 -14.13 -12.36
N PHE A 341 -0.04 -15.28 -11.81
CA PHE A 341 -0.99 -16.16 -11.10
C PHE A 341 -1.63 -15.47 -9.89
N ARG A 342 -0.87 -14.67 -9.13
CA ARG A 342 -1.37 -13.92 -7.97
C ARG A 342 -2.39 -12.83 -8.30
N ILE A 343 -2.55 -12.43 -9.57
CA ILE A 343 -3.67 -11.57 -9.99
C ILE A 343 -5.02 -12.25 -9.76
N HIS A 344 -5.01 -13.57 -9.84
CA HIS A 344 -6.20 -14.40 -9.75
C HIS A 344 -6.17 -15.22 -8.46
N GLN A 345 -5.70 -14.59 -7.39
CA GLN A 345 -5.59 -15.23 -6.09
C GLN A 345 -6.94 -15.78 -5.64
N THR A 346 -6.93 -17.03 -5.17
CA THR A 346 -8.11 -17.72 -4.65
C THR A 346 -8.36 -17.30 -3.20
N LYS A 347 -9.63 -17.23 -2.78
CA LYS A 347 -10.02 -17.05 -1.38
C LYS A 347 -9.33 -18.04 -0.43
N GLN A 348 -9.18 -19.29 -0.84
CA GLN A 348 -8.46 -20.33 -0.11
C GLN A 348 -6.99 -19.99 0.19
N THR A 349 -6.35 -19.21 -0.67
CA THR A 349 -4.97 -18.75 -0.46
C THR A 349 -4.96 -17.68 0.63
N GLU A 350 -5.90 -16.72 0.58
CA GLU A 350 -6.05 -15.67 1.58
C GLU A 350 -6.34 -16.25 2.96
N GLU A 351 -7.29 -17.17 3.06
CA GLU A 351 -7.62 -17.89 4.30
C GLU A 351 -6.36 -18.58 4.88
N ARG A 352 -5.53 -19.22 4.05
CA ARG A 352 -4.28 -19.86 4.49
C ARG A 352 -3.24 -18.86 4.98
N ILE A 353 -3.15 -17.68 4.37
CA ILE A 353 -2.22 -16.63 4.80
C ILE A 353 -2.64 -16.10 6.16
N VAL A 354 -3.93 -15.77 6.33
CA VAL A 354 -4.49 -15.32 7.62
C VAL A 354 -4.29 -16.38 8.70
N ASN A 355 -4.58 -17.65 8.40
CA ASN A 355 -4.35 -18.76 9.34
C ASN A 355 -2.89 -18.84 9.81
N LEU A 356 -1.92 -18.58 8.93
CA LEU A 356 -0.49 -18.62 9.27
C LEU A 356 -0.07 -17.41 10.09
N GLU A 357 -0.61 -16.23 9.79
CA GLU A 357 -0.40 -15.01 10.59
C GLU A 357 -0.94 -15.20 12.01
N GLU A 358 -2.16 -15.75 12.15
CA GLU A 358 -2.75 -16.13 13.43
C GLU A 358 -1.95 -17.21 14.16
N ALA A 359 -1.48 -18.24 13.45
CA ALA A 359 -0.67 -19.30 14.03
C ALA A 359 0.66 -18.75 14.58
N LEU A 360 1.31 -17.83 13.87
CA LEU A 360 2.52 -17.17 14.36
C LEU A 360 2.21 -16.25 15.55
N ALA A 361 1.12 -15.48 15.51
CA ALA A 361 0.70 -14.65 16.63
C ALA A 361 0.45 -15.47 17.91
N ALA A 362 -0.15 -16.66 17.77
CA ALA A 362 -0.40 -17.59 18.87
C ALA A 362 0.90 -18.14 19.53
N LEU A 363 2.05 -18.02 18.87
CA LEU A 363 3.36 -18.37 19.47
C LEU A 363 3.86 -17.32 20.48
N GLY A 364 3.20 -16.17 20.58
CA GLY A 364 3.55 -15.09 21.50
C GLY A 364 4.98 -14.57 21.26
N ASN A 365 5.78 -14.48 22.33
CA ASN A 365 7.16 -13.97 22.25
C ASN A 365 8.07 -14.76 21.28
N LEU A 366 7.73 -16.00 20.93
CA LEU A 366 8.51 -16.77 19.96
C LEU A 366 8.35 -16.25 18.53
N ALA A 367 7.23 -15.60 18.21
CA ALA A 367 6.97 -15.03 16.88
C ALA A 367 8.05 -14.02 16.48
N GLY A 368 8.65 -13.31 17.43
CA GLY A 368 9.77 -12.38 17.21
C GLY A 368 11.08 -13.04 16.74
N HIS A 369 11.10 -14.36 16.57
CA HIS A 369 12.28 -15.11 16.14
C HIS A 369 12.03 -15.96 14.89
N ILE A 370 10.81 -15.93 14.35
CA ILE A 370 10.34 -16.91 13.37
C ILE A 370 9.75 -16.17 12.18
N ALA A 371 10.12 -16.54 10.97
CA ALA A 371 9.42 -16.14 9.76
C ALA A 371 9.25 -17.33 8.83
N LEU A 372 8.34 -17.22 7.87
CA LEU A 372 8.09 -18.26 6.89
C LEU A 372 8.21 -17.68 5.48
N ASP A 373 8.70 -18.45 4.52
CA ASP A 373 8.47 -18.19 3.10
C ASP A 373 7.55 -19.27 2.54
N LEU A 374 6.41 -18.84 2.00
CA LEU A 374 5.45 -19.74 1.38
C LEU A 374 5.97 -20.22 0.03
N VAL A 375 5.73 -21.48 -0.28
CA VAL A 375 5.99 -22.08 -1.60
C VAL A 375 4.71 -22.70 -2.17
N GLY A 376 4.83 -23.37 -3.31
CA GLY A 376 3.74 -24.15 -3.90
C GLY A 376 2.50 -23.30 -4.24
N SER A 377 1.31 -23.85 -4.00
CA SER A 377 0.06 -23.22 -4.43
C SER A 377 -0.24 -21.91 -3.71
N VAL A 378 0.14 -21.79 -2.43
CA VAL A 378 -0.13 -20.58 -1.64
C VAL A 378 0.76 -19.43 -2.12
N ASN A 379 2.03 -19.70 -2.42
CA ASN A 379 2.91 -18.70 -3.05
C ASN A 379 2.40 -18.22 -4.42
N MET A 380 1.75 -19.12 -5.17
CA MET A 380 1.22 -18.81 -6.50
C MET A 380 -0.18 -18.19 -6.48
N GLY A 381 -0.84 -18.09 -5.32
CA GLY A 381 -2.23 -17.60 -5.25
C GLY A 381 -3.28 -18.62 -5.69
N MET A 382 -2.92 -19.90 -5.80
CA MET A 382 -3.70 -20.93 -6.50
C MET A 382 -4.16 -22.07 -5.58
N ALA A 383 -4.26 -21.85 -4.27
CA ALA A 383 -4.73 -22.86 -3.32
C ALA A 383 -6.21 -23.24 -3.54
N LEU A 384 -6.54 -24.47 -3.17
CA LEU A 384 -7.91 -25.00 -3.06
C LEU A 384 -8.10 -25.56 -1.66
N ASP A 385 -9.32 -25.93 -1.27
CA ASP A 385 -9.63 -26.46 0.07
C ASP A 385 -8.74 -27.65 0.46
N SER A 386 -8.41 -28.51 -0.50
CA SER A 386 -7.53 -29.67 -0.32
C SER A 386 -6.03 -29.37 -0.42
N SER A 387 -5.62 -28.11 -0.56
CA SER A 387 -4.21 -27.74 -0.68
C SER A 387 -3.59 -27.56 0.69
N ASP A 388 -2.47 -28.22 0.91
CA ASP A 388 -1.65 -28.01 2.10
C ASP A 388 -0.79 -26.73 1.95
N VAL A 389 -0.20 -26.31 3.06
CA VAL A 389 0.78 -25.22 3.12
C VAL A 389 2.18 -25.79 3.25
N ASP A 390 3.00 -25.52 2.25
CA ASP A 390 4.43 -25.78 2.29
C ASP A 390 5.19 -24.47 2.58
N ALA A 391 6.12 -24.50 3.53
CA ALA A 391 6.87 -23.32 3.94
C ALA A 391 8.37 -23.60 4.15
N VAL A 392 9.18 -22.57 3.93
CA VAL A 392 10.56 -22.47 4.39
C VAL A 392 10.57 -21.75 5.73
N LEU A 393 11.17 -22.33 6.76
CA LEU A 393 11.26 -21.74 8.09
C LEU A 393 12.55 -20.92 8.23
N TYR A 394 12.39 -19.65 8.62
CA TYR A 394 13.49 -18.79 9.05
C TYR A 394 13.52 -18.69 10.57
N LEU A 395 14.72 -18.81 11.14
CA LEU A 395 14.97 -18.57 12.56
C LEU A 395 16.02 -17.48 12.77
N ARG A 396 15.83 -16.67 13.83
CA ARG A 396 16.77 -15.64 14.26
C ARG A 396 17.05 -15.70 15.76
N GLY A 397 18.31 -15.46 16.15
CA GLY A 397 18.75 -15.45 17.55
C GLY A 397 18.78 -16.85 18.16
N ARG A 398 19.11 -17.87 17.36
CA ARG A 398 19.10 -19.28 17.75
C ARG A 398 20.42 -19.95 17.34
N GLU A 399 21.52 -19.49 17.91
CA GLU A 399 22.88 -20.03 17.68
C GLU A 399 22.98 -21.55 17.92
N SER A 400 22.12 -22.12 18.76
CA SER A 400 22.06 -23.56 19.00
C SER A 400 21.58 -24.37 17.80
N CYS A 401 20.87 -23.75 16.86
CA CYS A 401 20.47 -24.37 15.61
C CYS A 401 21.54 -24.10 14.57
N GLY A 402 22.34 -25.11 14.24
CA GLY A 402 23.38 -25.00 13.21
C GLY A 402 22.80 -24.88 11.80
N GLU A 403 23.50 -25.46 10.82
CA GLU A 403 23.07 -25.44 9.41
C GLU A 403 22.08 -26.57 9.04
N ASP A 404 21.76 -27.48 9.97
CA ASP A 404 20.93 -28.67 9.72
C ASP A 404 19.63 -28.66 10.54
N TYR A 405 18.49 -28.86 9.86
CA TYR A 405 17.16 -28.93 10.46
C TYR A 405 17.03 -30.10 11.44
N GLU A 406 17.60 -31.26 11.11
CA GLU A 406 17.45 -32.46 11.94
C GLU A 406 18.08 -32.29 13.32
N SER A 407 19.11 -31.45 13.40
CA SER A 407 19.81 -31.10 14.63
C SER A 407 19.14 -29.98 15.46
N CYS A 408 18.12 -29.30 14.93
CA CYS A 408 17.49 -28.14 15.57
C CYS A 408 16.15 -28.48 16.22
N ASP A 409 16.19 -28.89 17.50
CA ASP A 409 14.98 -29.17 18.29
C ASP A 409 14.00 -28.00 18.33
N PHE A 410 14.51 -26.76 18.34
CA PHE A 410 13.67 -25.57 18.34
C PHE A 410 12.84 -25.45 17.06
N ALA A 411 13.41 -25.73 15.88
CA ALA A 411 12.69 -25.70 14.61
C ALA A 411 11.58 -26.77 14.59
N LYS A 412 11.85 -27.96 15.12
CA LYS A 412 10.86 -29.05 15.25
C LYS A 412 9.72 -28.68 16.19
N VAL A 413 10.02 -28.02 17.31
CA VAL A 413 9.00 -27.52 18.25
C VAL A 413 8.13 -26.43 17.59
N VAL A 414 8.74 -25.51 16.85
CA VAL A 414 8.01 -24.47 16.11
C VAL A 414 7.09 -25.10 15.07
N GLU A 415 7.60 -26.05 14.27
CA GLU A 415 6.79 -26.76 13.28
C GLU A 415 5.59 -27.44 13.92
N GLY A 416 5.82 -28.19 15.00
CA GLY A 416 4.77 -28.91 15.72
C GLY A 416 3.67 -27.97 16.20
N ARG A 417 4.02 -26.83 16.81
CA ARG A 417 3.03 -25.86 17.28
C ARG A 417 2.20 -25.24 16.16
N ILE A 418 2.84 -24.87 15.05
CA ILE A 418 2.12 -24.32 13.89
C ILE A 418 1.20 -25.40 13.30
N ARG A 419 1.70 -26.63 13.15
CA ARG A 419 0.91 -27.76 12.64
C ARG A 419 -0.28 -28.08 13.54
N ASP A 420 -0.09 -28.08 14.85
CA ASP A 420 -1.15 -28.35 15.83
C ASP A 420 -2.24 -27.27 15.76
N TYR A 421 -1.84 -26.00 15.67
CA TYR A 421 -2.77 -24.86 15.52
C TYR A 421 -3.60 -24.94 14.23
N LEU A 422 -3.02 -25.47 13.16
CA LEU A 422 -3.65 -25.55 11.84
C LEU A 422 -4.35 -26.89 11.56
N SER A 423 -4.26 -27.85 12.47
CA SER A 423 -4.61 -29.26 12.25
C SER A 423 -6.08 -29.49 11.86
N ASP A 424 -6.98 -28.63 12.31
CA ASP A 424 -8.41 -28.62 11.97
C ASP A 424 -8.75 -27.78 10.72
N ARG A 425 -7.79 -27.01 10.20
CA ARG A 425 -7.97 -26.10 9.06
C ARG A 425 -7.39 -26.69 7.77
N HIS A 426 -6.10 -27.04 7.74
CA HIS A 426 -5.40 -27.60 6.59
C HIS A 426 -4.03 -28.18 6.96
N GLY A 427 -3.44 -28.99 6.08
CA GLY A 427 -2.09 -29.50 6.27
C GLY A 427 -1.03 -28.38 6.27
N PHE A 428 0.04 -28.59 7.03
CA PHE A 428 1.19 -27.70 7.11
C PHE A 428 2.48 -28.52 7.23
N GLN A 429 3.47 -28.17 6.40
CA GLN A 429 4.78 -28.80 6.38
C GLN A 429 5.89 -27.77 6.17
N ILE A 430 6.97 -27.91 6.93
CA ILE A 430 8.24 -27.23 6.64
C ILE A 430 9.03 -28.09 5.64
N ILE A 431 9.35 -27.49 4.50
CA ILE A 431 10.12 -28.17 3.45
C ILE A 431 11.61 -27.81 3.49
N ASP A 432 11.96 -26.71 4.15
CA ASP A 432 13.33 -26.28 4.30
C ASP A 432 13.51 -25.33 5.49
N PHE A 433 14.75 -25.16 5.93
CA PHE A 433 15.15 -24.41 7.10
C PHE A 433 16.36 -23.51 6.81
N ILE A 434 16.25 -22.25 7.27
CA ILE A 434 17.28 -21.22 7.14
C ILE A 434 17.52 -20.55 8.50
N ASN A 435 18.75 -20.64 8.99
CA ASN A 435 19.21 -19.85 10.13
C ASN A 435 19.72 -18.49 9.64
N LEU A 436 19.00 -17.42 9.99
CA LEU A 436 19.33 -16.06 9.58
C LEU A 436 20.64 -15.54 10.19
N ASP A 437 21.03 -16.04 11.37
CA ASP A 437 22.29 -15.65 12.02
C ASP A 437 23.50 -16.14 11.19
N VAL A 438 23.42 -17.36 10.65
CA VAL A 438 24.44 -17.94 9.75
C VAL A 438 24.50 -17.19 8.42
N VAL A 439 23.34 -16.87 7.84
CA VAL A 439 23.25 -16.11 6.59
C VAL A 439 23.84 -14.71 6.76
N GLU A 440 23.51 -14.03 7.86
CA GLU A 440 24.04 -12.70 8.17
C GLU A 440 25.57 -12.73 8.34
N GLU A 441 26.11 -13.69 9.10
CA GLU A 441 27.56 -13.86 9.24
C GLU A 441 28.23 -14.15 7.89
N SER A 442 27.62 -15.00 7.07
CA SER A 442 28.10 -15.36 5.75
C SER A 442 28.17 -14.14 4.80
N ILE A 443 27.11 -13.32 4.75
CA ILE A 443 27.10 -12.08 3.94
C ILE A 443 28.20 -11.12 4.42
N ARG A 444 28.31 -10.89 5.74
CA ARG A 444 29.32 -9.99 6.32
C ARG A 444 30.75 -10.46 6.07
N ARG A 445 30.99 -11.77 6.05
CA ARG A 445 32.29 -12.40 5.74
C ARG A 445 32.50 -12.73 4.27
N VAL A 446 31.52 -12.42 3.41
CA VAL A 446 31.55 -12.68 1.97
C VAL A 446 31.79 -14.18 1.65
N ARG A 447 31.17 -15.08 2.44
CA ARG A 447 31.23 -16.54 2.26
C ARG A 447 30.26 -17.02 1.18
N ILE A 448 30.68 -16.90 -0.08
CA ILE A 448 29.81 -17.21 -1.22
C ILE A 448 29.43 -18.69 -1.35
N ASP A 449 30.21 -19.58 -0.73
CA ASP A 449 30.05 -21.03 -0.71
C ASP A 449 29.05 -21.52 0.36
N CYS A 450 28.54 -20.63 1.21
CA CYS A 450 27.55 -20.98 2.22
C CYS A 450 26.22 -21.38 1.58
N ASP A 451 25.87 -22.67 1.68
CA ASP A 451 24.65 -23.26 1.13
C ASP A 451 23.38 -22.56 1.62
N MET A 452 23.26 -22.28 2.92
CA MET A 452 22.12 -21.53 3.48
C MET A 452 21.97 -20.14 2.85
N THR A 453 23.08 -19.45 2.57
CA THR A 453 23.04 -18.10 1.97
C THR A 453 22.58 -18.17 0.52
N GLN A 454 23.02 -19.18 -0.22
CA GLN A 454 22.59 -19.43 -1.59
C GLN A 454 21.10 -19.79 -1.67
N ARG A 455 20.61 -20.67 -0.78
CA ARG A 455 19.18 -20.98 -0.67
C ARG A 455 18.37 -19.75 -0.26
N PHE A 456 18.85 -18.99 0.72
CA PHE A 456 18.23 -17.73 1.15
C PHE A 456 18.05 -16.75 -0.02
N SER A 457 19.10 -16.46 -0.81
CA SER A 457 19.01 -15.52 -1.94
C SER A 457 17.99 -15.97 -2.98
N VAL A 458 17.86 -17.28 -3.17
CA VAL A 458 16.88 -17.89 -4.08
C VAL A 458 15.45 -17.75 -3.54
N TYR A 459 15.17 -18.12 -2.29
CA TYR A 459 13.83 -17.98 -1.71
C TYR A 459 13.38 -16.52 -1.67
N ARG A 460 14.28 -15.60 -1.28
CA ARG A 460 14.02 -14.16 -1.30
C ARG A 460 13.77 -13.60 -2.69
N SER A 461 14.02 -14.36 -3.74
CA SER A 461 13.76 -13.91 -5.11
C SER A 461 12.34 -14.21 -5.61
N PHE A 462 11.63 -15.19 -5.03
CA PHE A 462 10.31 -15.57 -5.51
C PHE A 462 9.28 -16.05 -4.49
N CYS A 463 9.65 -16.23 -3.23
CA CYS A 463 8.70 -16.61 -2.18
C CYS A 463 7.93 -15.40 -1.63
N ARG A 464 6.77 -15.72 -1.05
CA ARG A 464 5.93 -14.79 -0.29
C ARG A 464 6.23 -14.98 1.20
N PRO A 465 6.73 -13.95 1.90
CA PRO A 465 7.03 -14.06 3.32
C PRO A 465 5.77 -13.94 4.18
N ILE A 466 5.79 -14.62 5.32
CA ILE A 466 4.96 -14.35 6.48
C ILE A 466 5.90 -13.92 7.60
N ASN A 467 5.55 -12.83 8.29
CA ASN A 467 6.39 -12.19 9.30
C ASN A 467 7.73 -11.65 8.76
N TYR A 468 7.67 -10.86 7.69
CA TYR A 468 8.85 -10.37 6.96
C TYR A 468 9.81 -9.53 7.83
N ARG A 469 9.34 -8.91 8.93
CA ARG A 469 10.17 -8.09 9.84
C ARG A 469 11.45 -8.78 10.31
N ILE A 470 11.45 -10.11 10.45
CA ILE A 470 12.63 -10.86 10.91
C ILE A 470 13.64 -11.07 9.77
N VAL A 471 13.15 -11.21 8.54
CA VAL A 471 13.91 -11.48 7.32
C VAL A 471 14.48 -10.19 6.72
N ALA A 472 13.71 -9.10 6.77
CA ALA A 472 14.01 -7.83 6.11
C ALA A 472 15.44 -7.32 6.36
N PRO A 473 15.97 -7.29 7.60
CA PRO A 473 17.32 -6.77 7.83
C PRO A 473 18.42 -7.60 7.13
N VAL A 474 18.22 -8.91 7.01
CA VAL A 474 19.19 -9.80 6.36
C VAL A 474 19.07 -9.71 4.83
N GLU A 475 17.86 -9.54 4.31
CA GLU A 475 17.65 -9.27 2.88
C GLU A 475 18.21 -7.88 2.48
N ASP A 476 18.04 -6.85 3.31
CA ASP A 476 18.63 -5.53 3.11
C ASP A 476 20.16 -5.61 3.08
N LEU A 477 20.79 -6.39 3.97
CA LEU A 477 22.23 -6.67 3.93
C LEU A 477 22.67 -7.36 2.63
N LEU A 478 21.87 -8.32 2.14
CA LEU A 478 22.13 -8.98 0.86
C LEU A 478 22.03 -7.99 -0.31
N ASN A 479 21.06 -7.08 -0.28
CA ASN A 479 20.82 -6.07 -1.32
C ASN A 479 21.85 -4.94 -1.30
N ALA A 480 22.48 -4.67 -0.16
CA ALA A 480 23.59 -3.72 -0.09
C ALA A 480 24.85 -4.20 -0.85
N ASN A 481 24.94 -5.50 -1.20
CA ASN A 481 26.04 -6.06 -1.97
C ASN A 481 25.53 -6.87 -3.17
N ILE A 482 25.15 -6.17 -4.24
CA ILE A 482 24.60 -6.78 -5.45
C ILE A 482 25.55 -7.79 -6.09
N ALA A 483 26.87 -7.53 -6.09
CA ALA A 483 27.85 -8.48 -6.62
C ALA A 483 27.84 -9.82 -5.87
N PHE A 484 27.72 -9.78 -4.53
CA PHE A 484 27.59 -10.99 -3.72
C PHE A 484 26.26 -11.70 -3.99
N ARG A 485 25.14 -10.97 -4.02
CA ARG A 485 23.82 -11.53 -4.35
C ARG A 485 23.81 -12.24 -5.70
N MET A 486 24.38 -11.61 -6.73
CA MET A 486 24.50 -12.17 -8.07
C MET A 486 25.23 -13.50 -8.07
N GLN A 487 26.36 -13.58 -7.39
CA GLN A 487 27.15 -14.81 -7.33
C GLN A 487 26.40 -15.91 -6.57
N ALA A 488 25.67 -15.57 -5.50
CA ALA A 488 24.92 -16.54 -4.71
C ALA A 488 23.77 -17.14 -5.52
N GLU A 489 23.06 -16.31 -6.30
CA GLU A 489 22.03 -16.75 -7.23
C GLU A 489 22.60 -17.59 -8.39
N GLU A 490 23.75 -17.19 -8.98
CA GLU A 490 24.37 -17.92 -10.09
C GLU A 490 24.84 -19.33 -9.67
N ASN A 491 25.34 -19.49 -8.43
CA ASN A 491 25.70 -20.80 -7.89
C ASN A 491 24.49 -21.76 -7.83
N MET A 492 23.29 -21.23 -7.64
CA MET A 492 22.04 -21.99 -7.59
C MET A 492 21.37 -22.18 -8.95
N ARG A 493 21.90 -21.57 -10.01
CA ARG A 493 21.27 -21.59 -11.35
C ARG A 493 21.07 -23.01 -11.88
N SER A 494 22.08 -23.85 -11.74
CA SER A 494 22.02 -25.26 -12.18
C SER A 494 20.95 -26.02 -11.41
N TYR A 495 20.86 -25.80 -10.10
CA TYR A 495 19.83 -26.39 -9.24
C TYR A 495 18.42 -25.92 -9.66
N LEU A 496 18.23 -24.62 -9.89
CA LEU A 496 16.93 -24.07 -10.31
C LEU A 496 16.45 -24.65 -11.64
N ARG A 497 17.36 -24.88 -12.58
CA ARG A 497 17.06 -25.56 -13.85
C ARG A 497 16.60 -27.00 -13.63
N VAL A 498 17.27 -27.74 -12.75
CA VAL A 498 16.86 -29.11 -12.41
C VAL A 498 15.50 -29.09 -11.71
N LEU A 499 15.30 -28.20 -10.75
CA LEU A 499 14.06 -28.05 -10.01
C LEU A 499 12.86 -27.78 -10.95
N GLY A 500 12.98 -26.82 -11.88
CA GLY A 500 11.94 -26.54 -12.88
C GLY A 500 11.62 -27.73 -13.81
N SER A 501 12.57 -28.65 -14.00
CA SER A 501 12.39 -29.84 -14.85
C SER A 501 11.68 -31.01 -14.15
N THR A 502 11.54 -30.96 -12.81
CA THR A 502 10.94 -32.04 -12.01
C THR A 502 9.48 -32.27 -12.35
N TRP A 503 9.05 -33.53 -12.21
CA TRP A 503 7.68 -33.94 -12.54
C TRP A 503 6.63 -33.27 -11.62
N ASP A 504 6.92 -33.13 -10.34
CA ASP A 504 6.00 -32.51 -9.37
C ASP A 504 5.74 -31.04 -9.68
N ILE A 505 6.77 -30.28 -10.06
CA ILE A 505 6.61 -28.87 -10.45
C ILE A 505 5.82 -28.76 -11.75
N LYS A 506 6.12 -29.58 -12.76
CA LYS A 506 5.34 -29.64 -14.01
C LYS A 506 3.86 -29.90 -13.75
N LYS A 507 3.56 -30.90 -12.91
CA LYS A 507 2.19 -31.26 -12.52
C LYS A 507 1.49 -30.13 -11.78
N SER A 508 2.20 -29.45 -10.88
CA SER A 508 1.65 -28.29 -10.14
C SER A 508 1.29 -27.14 -11.09
N PHE A 509 2.17 -26.77 -12.01
CA PHE A 509 1.88 -25.73 -13.00
C PHE A 509 0.74 -26.09 -13.95
N GLU A 510 0.64 -27.36 -14.37
CA GLU A 510 -0.50 -27.84 -15.15
C GLU A 510 -1.83 -27.67 -14.37
N LYS A 511 -1.85 -28.03 -13.08
CA LYS A 511 -3.01 -27.80 -12.22
C LYS A 511 -3.35 -26.31 -12.13
N TYR A 512 -2.36 -25.42 -11.96
CA TYR A 512 -2.59 -23.98 -11.85
C TYR A 512 -3.17 -23.41 -13.14
N VAL A 513 -2.64 -23.81 -14.31
CA VAL A 513 -3.15 -23.40 -15.62
C VAL A 513 -4.59 -23.88 -15.83
N VAL A 514 -4.90 -25.13 -15.47
CA VAL A 514 -6.26 -25.68 -15.55
C VAL A 514 -7.23 -24.90 -14.66
N ARG A 515 -6.83 -24.57 -13.43
CA ARG A 515 -7.63 -23.77 -12.49
C ARG A 515 -7.94 -22.38 -13.07
N LEU A 516 -6.92 -21.67 -13.56
CA LEU A 516 -7.12 -20.35 -14.19
C LEU A 516 -8.10 -20.39 -15.36
N ARG A 517 -7.94 -21.37 -16.25
CA ARG A 517 -8.87 -21.56 -17.37
C ARG A 517 -10.28 -21.88 -16.89
N GLY A 518 -10.41 -22.69 -15.83
CA GLY A 518 -11.68 -22.99 -15.17
C GLY A 518 -12.37 -21.74 -14.59
N MET A 519 -11.60 -20.75 -14.16
CA MET A 519 -12.10 -19.44 -13.71
C MET A 519 -12.45 -18.49 -14.88
N GLY A 520 -12.34 -18.94 -16.13
CA GLY A 520 -12.59 -18.12 -17.32
C GLY A 520 -11.47 -17.14 -17.65
N VAL A 521 -10.29 -17.27 -17.02
CA VAL A 521 -9.15 -16.37 -17.27
C VAL A 521 -8.46 -16.76 -18.57
N HIS A 522 -8.33 -15.80 -19.48
CA HIS A 522 -7.49 -15.95 -20.66
C HIS A 522 -6.02 -15.76 -20.27
N ILE A 523 -5.20 -16.80 -20.47
CA ILE A 523 -3.75 -16.72 -20.23
C ILE A 523 -3.08 -16.27 -21.52
N PRO A 524 -2.39 -15.11 -21.53
CA PRO A 524 -1.70 -14.62 -22.72
C PRO A 524 -0.65 -15.61 -23.22
N GLU A 525 -0.48 -15.72 -24.54
CA GLU A 525 0.49 -16.63 -25.17
C GLU A 525 1.91 -16.41 -24.66
N GLN A 526 2.31 -15.15 -24.47
CA GLN A 526 3.62 -14.81 -23.89
C GLN A 526 3.82 -15.40 -22.49
N MET A 527 2.77 -15.50 -21.69
CA MET A 527 2.82 -16.09 -20.35
C MET A 527 2.90 -17.61 -20.42
N LEU A 528 2.16 -18.25 -21.33
CA LEU A 528 2.29 -19.69 -21.59
C LEU A 528 3.72 -20.06 -22.00
N LYS A 529 4.33 -19.26 -22.89
CA LYS A 529 5.71 -19.45 -23.34
C LYS A 529 6.72 -19.31 -22.19
N ARG A 530 6.49 -18.39 -21.24
CA ARG A 530 7.30 -18.26 -20.01
C ARG A 530 7.16 -19.50 -19.12
N ILE A 531 5.94 -20.02 -18.93
CA ILE A 531 5.70 -21.26 -18.18
C ILE A 531 6.43 -22.44 -18.84
N GLU A 532 6.33 -22.58 -20.16
CA GLU A 532 7.05 -23.62 -20.90
C GLU A 532 8.57 -23.51 -20.75
N THR A 533 9.10 -22.28 -20.80
CA THR A 533 10.52 -21.99 -20.57
C THR A 533 10.97 -22.42 -19.18
N LEU A 534 10.19 -22.07 -18.14
CA LEU A 534 10.48 -22.47 -16.75
C LEU A 534 10.47 -23.99 -16.59
N LEU A 535 9.50 -24.67 -17.20
CA LEU A 535 9.34 -26.12 -17.13
C LEU A 535 10.28 -26.89 -18.07
N GLN A 536 11.08 -26.18 -18.87
CA GLN A 536 11.92 -26.75 -19.92
C GLN A 536 11.13 -27.71 -20.84
N LYS A 537 9.87 -27.37 -21.15
CA LYS A 537 9.10 -28.08 -22.17
C LYS A 537 9.68 -27.65 -23.53
N ASN A 538 10.62 -28.45 -24.04
CA ASN A 538 11.42 -28.30 -25.27
C ASN A 538 12.78 -27.60 -25.09
N LEU A 539 13.79 -28.43 -24.80
CA LEU A 539 14.96 -28.54 -25.69
C LEU A 539 14.80 -29.81 -26.52
#